data_AF-A0A1U8MWJ7-F1
#
_entry.id   AF-A0A1U8MWJ7-F1
#
_cell.length_a   1.000
_cell.length_b   1.000
_cell.length_c   1.000
_cell.angle_alpha   90.00
_cell.angle_beta   90.00
_cell.angle_gamma   90.00
#
_symmetry.space_group_name_H-M   'P 1'
#
loop_
_entity.id
_entity.type
_entity.pdbx_description
1 polymer ?
#
loop_
_entity_poly.entity_id
_entity_poly.type
_entity_poly.pdbx_seq_one_letter_code
_entity_poly.pdbx_strand_id
1 'polypeptide(L)'
;MAKSVENRALKKGAWSPEEDKKLIAYIKRYGIWNWAEMAKPAGLQRSGKSCRLRWVNYLRPGIKHGNFTKEEEETIIDLHEKLGNRWSVIASKLPGRTDNEIKNHWHAHLSKRLKYDLNSLPDMSDAEIDQYSSFETDPPPTNVPNALISESSAATSTNSLPSSSSNPKQ
;
A
#
# COMPACT_ATOMS: atom_id res chain seq x y z
N MET A 1 39.56 -11.80 20.74
CA MET A 1 39.65 -10.81 19.63
C MET A 1 38.28 -10.64 19.00
N ALA A 2 37.55 -9.58 19.34
CA ALA A 2 36.26 -9.27 18.71
C ALA A 2 36.53 -8.60 17.35
N LYS A 3 36.27 -9.32 16.25
CA LYS A 3 36.36 -8.73 14.90
C LYS A 3 35.11 -7.89 14.67
N SER A 4 35.34 -6.60 14.44
CA SER A 4 34.39 -5.54 14.12
C SER A 4 33.28 -6.02 13.18
N VAL A 5 32.03 -5.79 13.57
CA VAL A 5 30.89 -5.86 12.65
C VAL A 5 31.04 -4.68 11.70
N GLU A 6 31.68 -4.92 10.58
CA GLU A 6 31.75 -4.01 9.45
C GLU A 6 30.31 -3.65 9.08
N ASN A 7 29.91 -2.41 9.35
CA ASN A 7 28.60 -1.87 9.01
C ASN A 7 28.57 -1.64 7.49
N ARG A 8 28.66 -2.73 6.71
CA ARG A 8 28.53 -2.70 5.26
C ARG A 8 27.12 -2.25 4.95
N ALA A 9 26.99 -1.09 4.32
CA ALA A 9 25.71 -0.58 3.85
C ALA A 9 25.00 -1.67 3.03
N LEU A 10 23.78 -2.02 3.45
CA LEU A 10 22.98 -3.01 2.75
C LEU A 10 22.61 -2.51 1.36
N LYS A 11 22.71 -3.39 0.36
CA LYS A 11 22.38 -3.04 -1.03
C LYS A 11 20.89 -2.70 -1.16
N LYS A 12 20.62 -1.59 -1.83
CA LYS A 12 19.27 -1.14 -2.23
C LYS A 12 19.18 -1.17 -3.76
N GLY A 13 18.00 -1.48 -4.31
CA GLY A 13 17.77 -1.52 -5.75
C GLY A 13 17.44 -2.92 -6.29
N ALA A 14 17.53 -3.07 -7.62
CA ALA A 14 17.17 -4.28 -8.35
C ALA A 14 17.94 -5.52 -7.85
N TRP A 15 17.27 -6.66 -7.81
CA TRP A 15 17.89 -7.95 -7.45
C TRP A 15 18.61 -8.53 -8.65
N SER A 16 19.85 -8.99 -8.45
CA SER A 16 20.58 -9.71 -9.49
C SER A 16 20.18 -11.20 -9.54
N PRO A 17 20.32 -11.88 -10.69
CA PRO A 17 20.07 -13.32 -10.79
C PRO A 17 20.91 -14.15 -9.82
N GLU A 18 22.13 -13.71 -9.50
CA GLU A 18 23.01 -14.37 -8.53
C GLU A 18 22.48 -14.24 -7.11
N GLU A 19 21.93 -13.07 -6.75
CA GLU A 19 21.26 -12.87 -5.46
C GLU A 19 20.02 -13.74 -5.36
N ASP A 20 19.21 -13.82 -6.41
CA ASP A 20 18.02 -14.68 -6.45
C ASP A 20 18.40 -16.16 -6.29
N LYS A 21 19.43 -16.64 -7.00
CA LYS A 21 19.95 -18.01 -6.85
C LYS A 21 20.37 -18.32 -5.41
N LYS A 22 21.06 -17.40 -4.75
CA LYS A 22 21.46 -17.55 -3.34
C LYS A 22 20.25 -17.64 -2.41
N LEU A 23 19.27 -16.76 -2.61
CA LEU A 23 18.04 -16.74 -1.80
C LEU A 23 17.25 -18.05 -1.97
N ILE A 24 17.06 -18.50 -3.22
CA ILE A 24 16.38 -19.76 -3.54
C ILE A 24 17.13 -20.95 -2.92
N ALA A 25 18.44 -21.03 -3.12
CA ALA A 25 19.25 -22.15 -2.61
C ALA A 25 19.19 -22.23 -1.08
N TYR A 26 19.27 -21.09 -0.39
CA TYR A 26 19.17 -21.05 1.06
C TYR A 26 17.79 -21.53 1.55
N ILE A 27 16.71 -21.01 0.98
CA ILE A 27 15.34 -21.39 1.35
C ILE A 27 15.07 -22.87 1.05
N LYS A 28 15.54 -23.38 -0.09
CA LYS A 28 15.39 -24.79 -0.44
C LYS A 28 16.12 -25.72 0.53
N ARG A 29 17.28 -25.28 1.05
CA ARG A 29 18.12 -26.09 1.95
C ARG A 29 17.69 -26.03 3.42
N TYR A 30 17.28 -24.85 3.90
CA TYR A 30 17.03 -24.60 5.33
C TYR A 30 15.59 -24.20 5.67
N GLY A 31 14.74 -24.00 4.65
CA GLY A 31 13.40 -23.46 4.84
C GLY A 31 13.39 -21.97 5.21
N ILE A 32 12.23 -21.50 5.65
CA ILE A 32 12.01 -20.12 6.09
C ILE A 32 11.63 -20.17 7.57
N TRP A 33 12.59 -19.89 8.44
CA TRP A 33 12.36 -19.84 9.89
C TRP A 33 12.40 -18.39 10.41
N ASN A 34 13.29 -17.55 9.89
CA ASN A 34 13.36 -16.13 10.23
C ASN A 34 13.94 -15.30 9.08
N TRP A 35 13.12 -14.40 8.51
CA TRP A 35 13.56 -13.51 7.45
C TRP A 35 14.67 -12.55 7.87
N ALA A 36 14.68 -12.07 9.11
CA ALA A 36 15.67 -11.09 9.58
C ALA A 36 17.09 -11.67 9.61
N GLU A 37 17.20 -12.93 10.03
CA GLU A 37 18.49 -13.59 10.26
C GLU A 37 19.01 -14.35 9.05
N MET A 38 18.18 -14.65 8.06
CA MET A 38 18.59 -15.50 6.93
C MET A 38 19.54 -14.82 5.93
N ALA A 39 19.58 -13.48 5.84
CA ALA A 39 20.29 -12.81 4.74
C ALA A 39 21.82 -13.02 4.80
N LYS A 40 22.41 -12.87 5.99
CA LYS A 40 23.84 -13.09 6.23
C LYS A 40 24.28 -14.54 5.94
N PRO A 41 23.64 -15.58 6.50
CA PRO A 41 24.01 -16.98 6.22
C PRO A 41 23.67 -17.41 4.79
N ALA A 42 22.73 -16.75 4.09
CA ALA A 42 22.52 -16.93 2.65
C ALA A 42 23.61 -16.27 1.78
N GLY A 43 24.58 -15.55 2.38
CA GLY A 43 25.62 -14.84 1.64
C GLY A 43 25.08 -13.65 0.83
N LEU A 44 23.98 -13.03 1.32
CA LEU A 44 23.33 -11.86 0.73
C LEU A 44 23.67 -10.59 1.51
N GLN A 45 23.89 -9.51 0.79
CA GLN A 45 24.06 -8.16 1.37
C GLN A 45 22.75 -7.38 1.32
N ARG A 46 21.64 -8.03 1.70
CA ARG A 46 20.27 -7.51 1.69
C ARG A 46 19.68 -7.56 3.08
N SER A 47 18.67 -6.73 3.35
CA SER A 47 17.90 -6.84 4.59
C SER A 47 16.94 -8.02 4.51
N GLY A 48 16.59 -8.60 5.66
CA GLY A 48 15.61 -9.67 5.74
C GLY A 48 14.24 -9.31 5.15
N LYS A 49 13.80 -8.07 5.37
CA LYS A 49 12.58 -7.52 4.74
C LYS A 49 12.66 -7.57 3.21
N SER A 50 13.81 -7.20 2.63
CA SER A 50 14.03 -7.27 1.18
C SER A 50 14.01 -8.71 0.70
N CYS A 51 14.63 -9.66 1.43
CA CYS A 51 14.60 -11.08 1.09
C CYS A 51 13.17 -11.62 1.08
N ARG A 52 12.38 -11.30 2.12
CA ARG A 52 10.96 -11.69 2.21
C ARG A 52 10.19 -11.16 1.01
N LEU A 53 10.30 -9.86 0.75
CA LEU A 53 9.57 -9.21 -0.33
C LEU A 53 9.93 -9.82 -1.69
N ARG A 54 11.21 -10.09 -1.94
CA ARG A 54 11.66 -10.71 -3.18
C ARG A 54 11.11 -12.13 -3.33
N TRP A 55 11.17 -12.92 -2.27
CA TRP A 55 10.65 -14.28 -2.30
C TRP A 55 9.15 -14.32 -2.58
N VAL A 56 8.35 -13.61 -1.78
CA VAL A 56 6.89 -13.72 -1.85
C VAL A 56 6.29 -13.14 -3.13
N ASN A 57 6.99 -12.19 -3.78
CA ASN A 57 6.48 -11.54 -4.99
C ASN A 57 7.05 -12.08 -6.30
N TYR A 58 8.21 -12.75 -6.27
CA TYR A 58 8.90 -13.13 -7.52
C TYR A 58 9.44 -14.55 -7.53
N LEU A 59 10.06 -15.01 -6.43
CA LEU A 59 10.82 -16.27 -6.48
C LEU A 59 10.06 -17.50 -5.97
N ARG A 60 8.98 -17.30 -5.21
CA ARG A 60 8.21 -18.41 -4.68
C ARG A 60 7.64 -19.24 -5.84
N PRO A 61 7.75 -20.57 -5.79
CA PRO A 61 7.09 -21.44 -6.76
C PRO A 61 5.59 -21.17 -6.84
N GLY A 62 5.04 -21.20 -8.05
CA GLY A 62 3.62 -20.98 -8.32
C GLY A 62 3.22 -19.53 -8.62
N ILE A 63 4.16 -18.58 -8.65
CA ILE A 63 3.90 -17.22 -9.13
C ILE A 63 3.90 -17.21 -10.66
N LYS A 64 2.81 -16.75 -11.27
CA LYS A 64 2.67 -16.56 -12.71
C LYS A 64 3.36 -15.28 -13.12
N HIS A 65 4.16 -15.33 -14.18
CA HIS A 65 4.82 -14.17 -14.75
C HIS A 65 4.15 -13.83 -16.09
N GLY A 66 3.76 -12.57 -16.28
CA GLY A 66 3.16 -12.10 -17.53
C GLY A 66 1.85 -11.34 -17.34
N ASN A 67 1.23 -10.98 -18.47
CA ASN A 67 0.02 -10.16 -18.53
C ASN A 67 -1.18 -10.82 -17.84
N PHE A 68 -2.09 -10.00 -17.33
CA PHE A 68 -3.39 -10.46 -16.84
C PHE A 68 -4.28 -10.87 -18.01
N THR A 69 -4.98 -11.98 -17.84
CA THR A 69 -6.03 -12.44 -18.76
C THR A 69 -7.31 -11.64 -18.52
N LYS A 70 -8.23 -11.61 -19.51
CA LYS A 70 -9.48 -10.85 -19.41
C LYS A 70 -10.35 -11.34 -18.24
N GLU A 71 -10.35 -12.64 -18.01
CA GLU A 71 -11.06 -13.29 -16.90
C GLU A 71 -10.46 -12.91 -15.54
N GLU A 72 -9.12 -12.84 -15.45
CA GLU A 72 -8.44 -12.35 -14.25
C GLU A 72 -8.76 -10.86 -14.03
N GLU A 73 -8.81 -10.03 -15.08
CA GLU A 73 -9.18 -8.61 -14.97
C GLU A 73 -10.62 -8.41 -14.49
N GLU A 74 -11.58 -9.12 -15.08
CA GLU A 74 -13.00 -9.08 -14.68
C GLU A 74 -13.14 -9.45 -13.20
N THR A 75 -12.46 -10.53 -12.77
CA THR A 75 -12.45 -10.93 -11.36
C THR A 75 -11.85 -9.85 -10.45
N ILE A 76 -10.79 -9.16 -10.88
CA ILE A 76 -10.20 -8.06 -10.10
C ILE A 76 -11.19 -6.90 -9.96
N ILE A 77 -11.88 -6.52 -11.03
CA ILE A 77 -12.86 -5.43 -11.03
C ILE A 77 -14.01 -5.77 -10.07
N ASP A 78 -14.64 -6.94 -10.25
CA ASP A 78 -15.78 -7.38 -9.45
C ASP A 78 -15.46 -7.45 -7.95
N LEU A 79 -14.27 -7.97 -7.61
CA LEU A 79 -13.86 -8.09 -6.21
C LEU A 79 -13.43 -6.73 -5.64
N HIS A 80 -12.84 -5.85 -6.44
CA HIS A 80 -12.48 -4.50 -5.99
C HIS A 80 -13.73 -3.65 -5.72
N GLU A 81 -14.75 -3.74 -6.55
CA GLU A 81 -16.03 -3.06 -6.31
C GLU A 81 -16.65 -3.47 -4.96
N LYS A 82 -16.60 -4.77 -4.64
CA LYS A 82 -17.17 -5.33 -3.41
C LYS A 82 -16.30 -5.11 -2.16
N LEU A 83 -14.97 -5.18 -2.30
CA LEU A 83 -14.04 -5.25 -1.18
C LEU A 83 -13.12 -4.03 -1.04
N GLY A 84 -13.02 -3.19 -2.06
CA GLY A 84 -12.07 -2.09 -2.17
C GLY A 84 -10.62 -2.56 -2.26
N ASN A 85 -9.70 -1.79 -1.68
CA ASN A 85 -8.24 -2.00 -1.76
C ASN A 85 -7.71 -3.17 -0.90
N ARG A 86 -8.51 -4.23 -0.68
CA ARG A 86 -8.14 -5.43 0.07
C ARG A 86 -7.36 -6.43 -0.79
N TRP A 87 -6.22 -6.00 -1.33
CA TRP A 87 -5.45 -6.72 -2.35
C TRP A 87 -5.06 -8.16 -1.96
N SER A 88 -4.70 -8.39 -0.70
CA SER A 88 -4.37 -9.73 -0.19
C SER A 88 -5.56 -10.67 -0.23
N VAL A 89 -6.77 -10.17 0.04
CA VAL A 89 -8.01 -10.96 -0.07
C VAL A 89 -8.34 -11.23 -1.53
N ILE A 90 -8.19 -10.24 -2.41
CA ILE A 90 -8.41 -10.41 -3.85
C ILE A 90 -7.42 -11.44 -4.43
N ALA A 91 -6.14 -11.36 -4.06
CA ALA A 91 -5.10 -12.31 -4.47
C ALA A 91 -5.42 -13.75 -4.07
N SER A 92 -6.11 -13.97 -2.95
CA SER A 92 -6.52 -15.32 -2.53
C SER A 92 -7.49 -16.00 -3.51
N LYS A 93 -8.16 -15.23 -4.37
CA LYS A 93 -9.09 -15.71 -5.40
C LYS A 93 -8.44 -15.87 -6.78
N LEU A 94 -7.20 -15.41 -6.95
CA LEU A 94 -6.48 -15.42 -8.22
C LEU A 94 -5.22 -16.28 -8.09
N PRO A 95 -5.29 -17.59 -8.38
CA PRO A 95 -4.17 -18.50 -8.16
C PRO A 95 -2.94 -18.09 -8.97
N GLY A 96 -1.81 -17.96 -8.27
CA GLY A 96 -0.53 -17.57 -8.85
C GLY A 96 -0.36 -16.08 -9.13
N ARG A 97 -1.32 -15.23 -8.75
CA ARG A 97 -1.17 -13.76 -8.72
C ARG A 97 -0.92 -13.27 -7.31
N THR A 98 -0.05 -12.27 -7.20
CA THR A 98 0.26 -11.63 -5.92
C THR A 98 -0.57 -10.37 -5.71
N ASP A 99 -0.78 -10.00 -4.44
CA ASP A 99 -1.45 -8.77 -4.05
C ASP A 99 -0.75 -7.53 -4.64
N ASN A 100 0.58 -7.57 -4.72
CA ASN A 100 1.35 -6.51 -5.34
C ASN A 100 1.10 -6.38 -6.85
N GLU A 101 1.03 -7.49 -7.58
CA GLU A 101 0.72 -7.47 -9.03
C GLU A 101 -0.67 -6.93 -9.29
N ILE A 102 -1.67 -7.37 -8.52
CA ILE A 102 -3.07 -6.94 -8.69
C ILE A 102 -3.19 -5.43 -8.43
N LYS A 103 -2.63 -4.94 -7.33
CA LYS A 103 -2.57 -3.50 -7.01
C LYS A 103 -1.90 -2.73 -8.15
N ASN A 104 -0.78 -3.22 -8.67
CA ASN A 104 -0.06 -2.56 -9.75
C ASN A 104 -0.90 -2.51 -11.03
N HIS A 105 -1.54 -3.63 -11.41
CA HIS A 105 -2.39 -3.71 -12.59
C HIS A 105 -3.59 -2.76 -12.48
N TRP A 106 -4.20 -2.70 -11.30
CA TRP A 106 -5.29 -1.76 -11.03
C TRP A 106 -4.87 -0.30 -11.26
N HIS A 107 -3.76 0.13 -10.67
CA HIS A 107 -3.31 1.51 -10.81
C HIS A 107 -2.77 1.85 -12.21
N ALA A 108 -2.17 0.87 -12.90
CA ALA A 108 -1.62 1.08 -14.23
C ALA A 108 -2.70 1.08 -15.33
N HIS A 109 -3.66 0.16 -15.26
CA HIS A 109 -4.57 -0.15 -16.38
C HIS A 109 -6.05 0.02 -16.03
N LEU A 110 -6.53 -0.58 -14.92
CA LEU A 110 -7.97 -0.67 -14.66
C LEU A 110 -8.58 0.65 -14.17
N SER A 111 -7.91 1.33 -13.24
CA SER A 111 -8.40 2.60 -12.66
C SER A 111 -8.52 3.73 -13.68
N LYS A 112 -7.72 3.68 -14.76
CA LYS A 112 -7.82 4.63 -15.87
C LYS A 112 -8.96 4.22 -16.80
N ARG A 113 -9.02 2.95 -17.23
CA ARG A 113 -10.07 2.44 -18.11
C ARG A 113 -11.46 2.74 -17.57
N LEU A 114 -11.72 2.47 -16.29
CA LEU A 114 -13.01 2.73 -15.66
C LEU A 114 -13.36 4.22 -15.56
N LYS A 115 -12.37 5.11 -15.39
CA LYS A 115 -12.62 6.56 -15.42
C LYS A 115 -12.95 7.07 -16.81
N TYR A 116 -12.35 6.50 -17.85
CA TYR A 116 -12.68 6.84 -19.22
C TYR A 116 -14.04 6.25 -19.62
N ASP A 117 -14.33 4.99 -19.28
CA ASP A 117 -15.62 4.34 -19.56
C ASP A 117 -16.81 5.07 -18.92
N LEU A 118 -16.67 5.55 -17.67
CA LEU A 118 -17.71 6.37 -17.01
C LEU A 118 -17.89 7.75 -17.64
N ASN A 119 -16.85 8.30 -18.28
CA ASN A 119 -16.90 9.60 -18.96
C ASN A 119 -17.27 9.48 -20.45
N SER A 120 -17.34 8.27 -21.01
CA SER A 120 -17.63 8.02 -22.42
C SER A 120 -19.00 7.37 -22.65
N LEU A 121 -19.93 7.47 -21.70
CA LEU A 121 -21.34 7.27 -22.03
C LEU A 121 -21.72 8.32 -23.09
N PRO A 122 -22.16 7.91 -24.30
CA PRO A 122 -22.71 8.85 -25.24
C PRO A 122 -23.94 9.47 -24.60
N ASP A 123 -23.89 10.79 -24.46
CA ASP A 123 -25.04 11.67 -24.26
C ASP A 123 -26.15 11.21 -25.22
N MET A 124 -27.14 10.49 -24.69
CA MET A 124 -28.38 10.24 -25.41
C MET A 124 -29.14 11.56 -25.43
N SER A 125 -28.80 12.38 -26.42
CA SER A 125 -29.62 13.42 -27.03
C SER A 125 -30.81 13.92 -26.21
N ASP A 126 -30.66 15.07 -25.57
CA ASP A 126 -31.78 15.97 -25.34
C ASP A 126 -32.24 16.52 -26.70
N ALA A 127 -33.10 15.75 -27.38
CA ALA A 127 -34.02 16.28 -28.37
C ALA A 127 -35.38 16.49 -27.70
N GLU A 128 -35.75 17.77 -27.60
CA GLU A 128 -37.08 18.33 -27.34
C GLU A 128 -37.64 18.25 -25.90
N ILE A 129 -37.32 19.28 -25.10
CA ILE A 129 -38.36 20.00 -24.35
C ILE A 129 -38.17 21.49 -24.64
N ASP A 130 -38.88 21.97 -25.65
CA ASP A 130 -39.12 23.39 -25.84
C ASP A 130 -40.30 23.80 -24.92
N GLN A 131 -40.22 25.02 -24.37
CA GLN A 131 -41.33 25.78 -23.80
C GLN A 131 -41.76 25.52 -22.33
N TYR A 132 -40.99 26.06 -21.37
CA TYR A 132 -41.59 26.97 -20.36
C TYR A 132 -40.55 27.96 -19.81
N SER A 133 -40.90 29.22 -20.00
CA SER A 133 -40.27 30.45 -19.57
C SER A 133 -39.96 30.53 -18.07
N SER A 134 -38.90 31.31 -17.77
CA SER A 134 -38.65 32.07 -16.53
C SER A 134 -38.40 31.30 -15.24
N PHE A 135 -37.19 31.38 -14.68
CA PHE A 135 -36.91 32.13 -13.45
C PHE A 135 -35.40 32.40 -13.31
N GLU A 136 -35.10 33.55 -12.72
CA GLU A 136 -33.87 34.33 -12.79
C GLU A 136 -32.60 33.67 -12.22
N THR A 137 -31.48 34.10 -12.79
CA THR A 137 -30.12 33.94 -12.26
C THR A 137 -29.87 34.94 -11.13
N ASP A 138 -29.49 34.47 -9.95
CA ASP A 138 -28.83 35.30 -8.94
C ASP A 138 -27.40 34.80 -8.67
N PRO A 139 -26.38 35.68 -8.70
CA PRO A 139 -25.01 35.34 -8.35
C PRO A 139 -24.80 35.29 -6.82
N PRO A 140 -23.86 34.48 -6.31
CA PRO A 140 -23.57 34.44 -4.88
C PRO A 140 -22.78 35.69 -4.45
N PRO A 141 -23.18 36.40 -3.37
CA PRO A 141 -22.39 37.50 -2.86
C PRO A 141 -21.24 36.99 -1.99
N THR A 142 -20.03 37.41 -2.35
CA THR A 142 -18.86 37.52 -1.47
C THR A 142 -19.10 38.57 -0.39
N ASN A 143 -18.94 38.21 0.89
CA ASN A 143 -18.06 38.89 1.86
C ASN A 143 -18.31 38.45 3.30
N VAL A 144 -17.25 37.97 3.95
CA VAL A 144 -16.94 38.28 5.35
C VAL A 144 -16.55 39.77 5.41
N PRO A 145 -16.84 40.56 6.48
CA PRO A 145 -16.08 40.43 7.73
C PRO A 145 -16.75 40.92 9.05
N ASN A 146 -16.21 40.42 10.16
CA ASN A 146 -15.51 41.20 11.21
C ASN A 146 -15.98 41.05 12.69
N ALA A 147 -14.97 41.30 13.54
CA ALA A 147 -14.95 41.62 14.98
C ALA A 147 -14.80 40.43 15.95
N LEU A 148 -13.60 40.15 16.48
CA LEU A 148 -12.86 40.88 17.54
C LEU A 148 -13.61 40.91 18.88
N ILE A 149 -13.22 40.06 19.83
CA ILE A 149 -12.90 40.47 21.21
C ILE A 149 -11.69 39.64 21.69
N SER A 150 -10.68 40.37 22.16
CA SER A 150 -9.35 39.95 22.61
C SER A 150 -9.30 39.32 24.00
N GLU A 151 -8.16 38.65 24.26
CA GLU A 151 -7.35 38.67 25.50
C GLU A 151 -8.00 38.21 26.83
N SER A 152 -7.35 37.45 27.72
CA SER A 152 -5.93 37.33 28.04
C SER A 152 -5.65 36.13 28.97
N SER A 153 -4.35 35.81 29.07
CA SER A 153 -3.62 35.47 30.30
C SER A 153 -3.44 34.00 30.72
N ALA A 154 -2.16 33.73 30.93
CA ALA A 154 -1.47 32.52 31.34
C ALA A 154 -1.85 31.98 32.72
N ALA A 155 -1.59 30.69 32.94
CA ALA A 155 -0.80 30.24 34.10
C ALA A 155 -0.31 28.79 33.95
N THR A 156 0.98 28.65 34.19
CA THR A 156 1.78 27.46 34.53
C THR A 156 1.19 26.62 35.67
N SER A 157 1.37 25.30 35.65
CA SER A 157 1.75 24.41 36.79
C SER A 157 1.57 22.94 36.37
N THR A 158 2.64 22.21 36.06
CA THR A 158 3.31 21.27 36.98
C THR A 158 2.37 20.62 37.99
N ASN A 159 2.16 19.30 37.87
CA ASN A 159 1.96 18.51 39.06
C ASN A 159 2.66 17.16 38.97
N SER A 160 3.44 16.95 40.02
CA SER A 160 4.35 15.84 40.28
C SER A 160 3.61 14.61 40.79
N LEU A 161 4.33 13.48 40.68
CA LEU A 161 4.13 12.20 41.37
C LEU A 161 3.66 12.34 42.83
N PRO A 162 3.08 11.24 43.36
CA PRO A 162 3.61 10.71 44.60
C PRO A 162 4.12 9.28 44.42
N SER A 163 5.32 9.08 44.94
CA SER A 163 5.90 7.79 45.30
C SER A 163 5.16 7.18 46.49
N SER A 164 4.98 5.86 46.48
CA SER A 164 4.97 5.07 47.71
C SER A 164 5.59 3.70 47.43
N SER A 165 6.77 3.52 48.03
CA SER A 165 7.43 2.23 48.22
C SER A 165 6.60 1.32 49.11
N SER A 166 6.57 0.03 48.79
CA SER A 166 6.70 -1.04 49.77
C SER A 166 7.23 -2.29 49.06
N ASN A 167 8.38 -2.75 49.53
CA ASN A 167 9.11 -3.95 49.13
C ASN A 167 8.99 -4.95 50.33
N PRO A 168 9.63 -6.13 50.32
CA PRO A 168 9.30 -7.40 49.67
C PRO A 168 9.00 -8.53 50.70
N LYS A 169 8.56 -9.72 50.23
CA LYS A 169 8.90 -11.08 50.76
C LYS A 169 8.04 -12.18 50.12
N GLN A 170 8.62 -13.02 49.27
CA GLN A 170 8.91 -14.45 49.48
C GLN A 170 9.58 -15.02 48.23
#